data_AF-A0A938T6Y2-F1
#
_entry.id   AF-A0A938T6Y2-F1
#
_cell.length_a   1.000
_cell.length_b   1.000
_cell.length_c   1.000
_cell.angle_alpha   90.00
_cell.angle_beta   90.00
_cell.angle_gamma   90.00
#
_symmetry.space_group_name_H-M   'P 1'
#
loop_
_entity.id
_entity.type
_entity.pdbx_description
1 polymer ?
#
loop_
_entity_poly.entity_id
_entity_poly.type
_entity_poly.pdbx_seq_one_letter_code
_entity_poly.pdbx_strand_id
1 'polypeptide(L)'
;MKKQNFQSQTTLKSGLKPGIKPGISRFKLNAKYCVISVVFILVFLLGSQSRVCSQTDKKIQEIEKICTSTNNQVAGEELYYNVFTSNKSYMSWPALGNYQENIYWFYEYSGAGKITKKITVKNESAALTSNAEYFFDNEGNLIFYFQSSNYSDLLSKGIICYFDKGKPIGIKVNDTFYENIPSGYSSYIEKVLEKSKKVLNLDDENTGFYNSDLIELIPDTRDK
;
A
#
# COMPACT_ATOMS: atom_id res chain seq x y z
N MET A 1 34.28 12.13 26.10
CA MET A 1 33.06 11.75 25.34
C MET A 1 32.11 12.94 25.36
N LYS A 2 31.90 13.61 24.22
CA LYS A 2 31.10 14.83 24.09
C LYS A 2 29.65 14.46 23.74
N LYS A 3 28.70 14.89 24.57
CA LYS A 3 27.25 14.80 24.32
C LYS A 3 26.86 15.85 23.28
N GLN A 4 26.15 15.46 22.23
CA GLN A 4 25.49 16.39 21.31
C GLN A 4 24.00 16.45 21.63
N ASN A 5 23.52 17.68 21.83
CA ASN A 5 22.12 18.04 22.03
C ASN A 5 21.42 18.10 20.66
N PHE A 6 20.22 17.51 20.58
CA PHE A 6 19.32 17.66 19.45
C PHE A 6 18.27 18.73 19.81
N GLN A 7 18.15 19.79 19.02
CA GLN A 7 17.06 20.78 19.13
C GLN A 7 16.11 20.62 17.94
N SER A 8 14.82 20.41 18.21
CA SER A 8 13.75 20.50 17.24
C SER A 8 13.21 21.94 17.21
N GLN A 9 13.06 22.51 16.01
CA GLN A 9 12.36 23.78 15.80
C GLN A 9 11.12 23.54 14.97
N THR A 10 9.96 23.87 15.53
CA THR A 10 8.66 23.92 14.87
C THR A 10 8.36 25.39 14.58
N THR A 11 8.12 25.75 13.31
CA THR A 11 7.61 27.09 12.96
C THR A 11 6.36 26.96 12.10
N LEU A 12 5.22 27.34 12.70
CA LEU A 12 3.98 27.69 12.02
C LEU A 12 4.07 29.17 11.62
N LYS A 13 3.74 29.49 10.36
CA LYS A 13 3.23 30.83 10.01
C LYS A 13 2.06 30.75 9.03
N SER A 14 0.97 31.32 9.52
CA SER A 14 -0.28 31.66 8.86
C SER A 14 -0.12 32.86 7.92
N GLY A 15 -0.92 32.88 6.86
CA GLY A 15 -0.95 33.98 5.89
C GLY A 15 -2.21 33.94 5.01
N LEU A 16 -3.35 34.30 5.59
CA LEU A 16 -4.59 34.68 4.90
C LEU A 16 -4.44 36.09 4.30
N LYS A 17 -4.89 36.33 3.05
CA LYS A 17 -5.94 37.32 2.65
C LYS A 17 -6.04 37.56 1.12
N PRO A 18 -7.09 38.25 0.60
CA PRO A 18 -8.03 37.61 -0.32
C PRO A 18 -8.24 38.36 -1.67
N GLY A 19 -9.08 37.76 -2.52
CA GLY A 19 -10.04 38.50 -3.34
C GLY A 19 -9.80 38.44 -4.85
N ILE A 20 -10.82 37.94 -5.58
CA ILE A 20 -11.21 38.38 -6.94
C ILE A 20 -12.70 37.99 -7.14
N LYS A 21 -13.39 38.88 -7.85
CA LYS A 21 -14.84 39.14 -7.94
C LYS A 21 -15.65 38.05 -8.68
N PRO A 22 -16.94 37.82 -8.36
CA PRO A 22 -17.83 36.99 -9.17
C PRO A 22 -18.34 37.76 -10.39
N GLY A 23 -17.99 37.28 -11.59
CA GLY A 23 -18.57 37.72 -12.86
C GLY A 23 -19.93 37.04 -13.08
N ILE A 24 -21.00 37.82 -13.00
CA ILE A 24 -22.37 37.41 -13.34
C ILE A 24 -22.48 37.33 -14.86
N SER A 25 -22.43 36.12 -15.42
CA SER A 25 -22.84 35.89 -16.82
C SER A 25 -24.35 35.62 -16.86
N ARG A 26 -25.02 36.42 -17.69
CA ARG A 26 -26.48 36.40 -17.89
C ARG A 26 -26.87 35.11 -18.63
N PHE A 27 -27.63 34.25 -17.97
CA PHE A 27 -28.43 33.22 -18.63
C PHE A 27 -29.52 33.88 -19.48
N LYS A 28 -29.42 33.76 -20.80
CA LYS A 28 -30.58 33.92 -21.70
C LYS A 28 -31.16 32.53 -21.96
N LEU A 29 -32.16 32.16 -21.16
CA LEU A 29 -32.97 30.96 -21.40
C LEU A 29 -34.01 31.30 -22.49
N ASN A 30 -33.77 30.84 -23.72
CA ASN A 30 -34.76 30.95 -24.79
C ASN A 30 -35.87 29.93 -24.55
N ALA A 31 -36.98 30.40 -24.02
CA ALA A 31 -38.22 29.66 -23.86
C ALA A 31 -38.94 29.47 -25.21
N LYS A 32 -38.56 28.46 -26.01
CA LYS A 32 -39.30 28.03 -27.21
C LYS A 32 -39.22 26.52 -27.53
N TYR A 33 -39.04 25.65 -26.53
CA TYR A 33 -39.20 24.20 -26.71
C TYR A 33 -39.98 23.59 -25.54
N CYS A 34 -41.16 24.16 -25.30
CA CYS A 34 -42.25 23.50 -24.59
C CYS A 34 -43.04 22.74 -25.66
N VAL A 35 -43.45 21.50 -25.37
CA VAL A 35 -44.25 20.59 -26.23
C VAL A 35 -43.45 19.71 -27.22
N ILE A 36 -42.45 18.97 -26.72
CA ILE A 36 -42.26 17.54 -27.04
C ILE A 36 -41.94 16.83 -25.73
N SER A 37 -42.95 16.74 -24.88
CA SER A 37 -42.99 15.79 -23.77
C SER A 37 -43.41 14.41 -24.29
N VAL A 38 -42.89 13.38 -23.62
CA VAL A 38 -43.45 12.02 -23.44
C VAL A 38 -42.68 10.84 -24.05
N VAL A 39 -41.87 10.96 -25.12
CA VAL A 39 -41.19 9.76 -25.69
C VAL A 39 -39.76 9.51 -25.17
N PHE A 40 -39.10 10.47 -24.54
CA PHE A 40 -37.70 10.29 -24.07
C PHE A 40 -37.55 9.80 -22.62
N ILE A 41 -38.63 9.72 -21.84
CA ILE A 41 -38.58 9.30 -20.43
C ILE A 41 -38.57 7.76 -20.29
N LEU A 42 -38.88 7.00 -21.36
CA LEU A 42 -38.88 5.52 -21.31
C LEU A 42 -37.54 4.87 -21.67
N VAL A 43 -36.60 5.59 -22.28
CA VAL A 43 -35.30 5.02 -22.72
C VAL A 43 -34.18 5.29 -21.70
N PHE A 44 -34.39 6.20 -20.74
CA PHE A 44 -33.42 6.46 -19.67
C PHE A 44 -33.56 5.55 -18.44
N LEU A 45 -34.57 4.68 -18.40
CA LEU A 45 -34.80 3.70 -17.31
C LEU A 45 -34.28 2.29 -17.61
N LEU A 46 -33.69 2.05 -18.79
CA LEU A 46 -33.06 0.77 -19.16
C LEU A 46 -31.52 0.84 -19.20
N GLY A 47 -30.95 1.98 -18.82
CA GLY A 47 -29.50 2.19 -18.74
C GLY A 47 -28.88 1.84 -17.37
N SER A 48 -29.65 1.27 -16.44
CA SER A 48 -29.10 0.67 -15.22
C SER A 48 -28.36 -0.61 -15.61
N GLN A 49 -27.18 -0.46 -16.21
CA GLN A 49 -26.14 -1.47 -16.08
C GLN A 49 -25.79 -1.52 -14.60
N SER A 50 -26.60 -2.29 -13.85
CA SER A 50 -26.16 -2.87 -12.60
C SER A 50 -24.92 -3.67 -12.96
N ARG A 51 -23.75 -3.04 -12.82
CA ARG A 51 -22.49 -3.74 -12.79
C ARG A 51 -22.68 -4.77 -11.68
N VAL A 52 -22.85 -6.03 -12.06
CA VAL A 52 -22.68 -7.15 -11.15
C VAL A 52 -21.21 -7.07 -10.77
N CYS A 53 -20.93 -6.26 -9.75
CA CYS A 53 -19.63 -6.16 -9.11
C CYS A 53 -19.27 -7.59 -8.75
N SER A 54 -18.16 -8.10 -9.31
CA SER A 54 -17.73 -9.47 -9.06
C SER A 54 -17.61 -9.67 -7.54
N GLN A 55 -17.82 -10.90 -7.05
CA GLN A 55 -17.57 -11.19 -5.65
C GLN A 55 -16.13 -10.78 -5.25
N THR A 56 -15.19 -10.93 -6.18
CA THR A 56 -13.81 -10.45 -6.07
C THR A 56 -13.73 -8.94 -5.88
N ASP A 57 -14.44 -8.15 -6.68
CA ASP A 57 -14.42 -6.69 -6.58
C ASP A 57 -14.93 -6.20 -5.21
N LYS A 58 -15.98 -6.84 -4.69
CA LYS A 58 -16.49 -6.53 -3.35
C LYS A 58 -15.45 -6.83 -2.28
N LYS A 59 -14.74 -7.95 -2.41
CA LYS A 59 -13.68 -8.33 -1.47
C LYS A 59 -12.49 -7.39 -1.53
N ILE A 60 -12.09 -6.97 -2.73
CA ILE A 60 -11.02 -5.97 -2.92
C ILE A 60 -11.40 -4.64 -2.27
N GLN A 61 -12.63 -4.16 -2.48
CA GLN A 61 -13.11 -2.92 -1.83
C GLN A 61 -13.12 -3.03 -0.29
N GLU A 62 -13.43 -4.20 0.26
CA GLU A 62 -13.34 -4.46 1.70
C GLU A 62 -11.88 -4.36 2.18
N ILE A 63 -10.96 -5.01 1.48
CA ILE A 63 -9.52 -4.97 1.78
C ILE A 63 -8.99 -3.53 1.73
N GLU A 64 -9.37 -2.76 0.71
CA GLU A 64 -8.94 -1.35 0.57
C GLU A 64 -9.46 -0.46 1.69
N LYS A 65 -10.68 -0.72 2.18
CA LYS A 65 -11.22 -0.04 3.37
C LYS A 65 -10.41 -0.37 4.61
N ILE A 66 -10.04 -1.65 4.80
CA ILE A 66 -9.19 -2.09 5.91
C ILE A 66 -7.83 -1.38 5.82
N CYS A 67 -7.16 -1.41 4.67
CA CYS A 67 -5.88 -0.74 4.47
C CYS A 67 -5.96 0.76 4.76
N THR A 68 -7.00 1.43 4.27
CA THR A 68 -7.21 2.87 4.52
C THR A 68 -7.42 3.15 6.00
N SER A 69 -8.28 2.36 6.68
CA SER A 69 -8.52 2.50 8.11
C SER A 69 -7.25 2.29 8.92
N THR A 70 -6.49 1.22 8.65
CA THR A 70 -5.23 0.92 9.34
C THR A 70 -4.20 2.02 9.09
N ASN A 71 -4.07 2.55 7.87
CA ASN A 71 -3.17 3.67 7.60
C ASN A 71 -3.57 4.94 8.35
N ASN A 72 -4.87 5.23 8.48
CA ASN A 72 -5.34 6.36 9.27
C ASN A 72 -5.01 6.17 10.77
N GLN A 73 -5.17 4.95 11.29
CA GLN A 73 -4.80 4.62 12.67
C GLN A 73 -3.28 4.75 12.90
N VAL A 74 -2.45 4.31 11.95
CA VAL A 74 -0.99 4.51 12.01
C VAL A 74 -0.65 6.00 12.01
N ALA A 75 -1.27 6.79 11.13
CA ALA A 75 -1.04 8.23 11.04
C ALA A 75 -1.56 9.00 12.27
N GLY A 76 -2.61 8.50 12.92
CA GLY A 76 -3.18 9.02 14.16
C GLY A 76 -2.48 8.52 15.43
N GLU A 77 -1.41 7.71 15.30
CA GLU A 77 -0.70 7.10 16.42
C GLU A 77 -1.61 6.23 17.33
N GLU A 78 -2.65 5.63 16.75
CA GLU A 78 -3.64 4.80 17.46
C GLU A 78 -3.19 3.34 17.60
N LEU A 79 -2.17 2.92 16.86
CA LEU A 79 -1.57 1.58 16.94
C LEU A 79 -0.24 1.61 17.68
N TYR A 80 0.03 0.54 18.43
CA TYR A 80 1.37 0.28 18.94
C TYR A 80 2.30 -0.09 17.79
N TYR A 81 3.60 0.18 17.94
CA TYR A 81 4.56 -0.28 16.96
C TYR A 81 5.92 -0.67 17.55
N ASN A 82 6.55 -1.65 16.90
CA ASN A 82 7.94 -2.03 17.10
C ASN A 82 8.75 -1.68 15.85
N VAL A 83 10.05 -1.41 16.03
CA VAL A 83 10.98 -1.16 14.93
C VAL A 83 12.20 -2.04 15.07
N PHE A 84 12.59 -2.70 13.99
CA PHE A 84 13.85 -3.40 13.84
C PHE A 84 14.67 -2.72 12.75
N THR A 85 15.92 -2.40 13.06
CA THR A 85 16.86 -1.78 12.11
C THR A 85 18.07 -2.69 11.96
N SER A 86 18.38 -3.05 10.71
CA SER A 86 19.56 -3.84 10.35
C SER A 86 20.44 -3.06 9.37
N ASN A 87 21.75 -3.04 9.64
CA ASN A 87 22.76 -2.39 8.79
C ASN A 87 23.63 -3.41 8.03
N LYS A 88 23.11 -4.62 7.80
CA LYS A 88 23.93 -5.75 7.34
C LYS A 88 24.20 -5.70 5.84
N SER A 89 25.46 -5.47 5.46
CA SER A 89 25.97 -5.71 4.10
C SER A 89 26.31 -7.20 3.93
N TYR A 90 25.75 -7.86 2.91
CA TYR A 90 26.11 -9.25 2.51
C TYR A 90 27.26 -9.29 1.50
N MET A 91 27.82 -8.14 1.14
CA MET A 91 28.86 -8.05 0.11
C MET A 91 30.25 -8.06 0.75
N SER A 92 31.13 -8.88 0.19
CA SER A 92 32.55 -9.03 0.56
C SER A 92 33.41 -7.78 0.24
N TRP A 93 32.80 -6.72 -0.28
CA TRP A 93 33.48 -5.47 -0.59
C TRP A 93 33.31 -4.46 0.56
N PRO A 94 34.41 -3.99 1.19
CA PRO A 94 34.38 -3.04 2.29
C PRO A 94 34.10 -1.59 1.84
N ALA A 95 33.28 -1.41 0.80
CA ALA A 95 33.02 -0.11 0.19
C ALA A 95 31.64 0.42 0.60
N LEU A 96 31.63 1.24 1.66
CA LEU A 96 30.83 2.47 1.87
C LEU A 96 29.41 2.57 1.26
N GLY A 97 28.63 1.50 1.22
CA GLY A 97 27.20 1.55 0.95
C GLY A 97 26.45 1.52 2.27
N ASN A 98 25.79 2.62 2.65
CA ASN A 98 24.84 2.64 3.76
C ASN A 98 23.66 1.72 3.39
N TYR A 99 23.78 0.42 3.65
CA TYR A 99 22.64 -0.49 3.62
C TYR A 99 21.91 -0.36 4.95
N GLN A 100 20.63 -0.04 4.90
CA GLN A 100 19.75 0.00 6.06
C GLN A 100 18.41 -0.64 5.70
N GLU A 101 18.02 -1.65 6.46
CA GLU A 101 16.68 -2.24 6.45
C GLU A 101 15.97 -1.85 7.74
N ASN A 102 14.80 -1.22 7.62
CA ASN A 102 13.92 -0.91 8.74
C ASN A 102 12.61 -1.67 8.58
N ILE A 103 12.26 -2.48 9.58
CA ILE A 103 10.99 -3.19 9.65
C ILE A 103 10.17 -2.58 10.77
N TYR A 104 8.96 -2.15 10.45
CA TYR A 104 7.99 -1.58 11.38
C TYR A 104 6.81 -2.52 11.49
N TRP A 105 6.50 -2.99 12.70
CA TRP A 105 5.29 -3.77 12.97
C TRP A 105 4.29 -2.89 13.70
N PHE A 106 3.10 -2.73 13.13
CA PHE A 106 2.00 -1.99 13.73
C PHE A 106 0.92 -2.96 14.19
N TYR A 107 0.54 -2.87 15.45
CA TYR A 107 -0.32 -3.85 16.11
C TYR A 107 -1.22 -3.22 17.17
N GLU A 108 -2.26 -3.96 17.54
CA GLU A 108 -3.12 -3.66 18.69
C GLU A 108 -3.10 -4.84 19.67
N TYR A 109 -3.52 -4.60 20.91
CA TYR A 109 -3.77 -5.67 21.87
C TYR A 109 -5.27 -5.93 21.97
N SER A 110 -5.65 -7.19 21.83
CA SER A 110 -6.98 -7.70 22.12
C SER A 110 -6.93 -8.62 23.33
N GLY A 111 -8.10 -9.04 23.84
CA GLY A 111 -8.16 -10.05 24.91
C GLY A 111 -7.50 -11.40 24.55
N ALA A 112 -7.24 -11.66 23.27
CA ALA A 112 -6.55 -12.86 22.79
C ALA A 112 -5.03 -12.65 22.59
N GLY A 113 -4.51 -11.45 22.86
CA GLY A 113 -3.11 -11.10 22.67
C GLY A 113 -2.89 -10.06 21.58
N LYS A 114 -1.65 -9.99 21.09
CA LYS A 114 -1.19 -9.05 20.06
C LYS A 114 -1.77 -9.42 18.69
N ILE A 115 -2.33 -8.45 17.98
CA ILE A 115 -2.83 -8.59 16.61
C ILE A 115 -2.08 -7.62 15.71
N THR A 116 -1.20 -8.14 14.87
CA THR A 116 -0.48 -7.35 13.86
C THR A 116 -1.45 -6.94 12.75
N LYS A 117 -1.50 -5.63 12.45
CA LYS A 117 -2.37 -5.07 11.39
C LYS A 117 -1.58 -4.76 10.13
N LYS A 118 -0.37 -4.22 10.30
CA LYS A 118 0.48 -3.76 9.21
C LYS A 118 1.95 -4.04 9.53
N ILE A 119 2.70 -4.45 8.52
CA ILE A 119 4.16 -4.46 8.54
C ILE A 119 4.67 -3.60 7.39
N THR A 120 5.62 -2.72 7.66
CA THR A 120 6.32 -1.94 6.64
C THR A 120 7.80 -2.31 6.65
N VAL A 121 8.34 -2.69 5.50
CA VAL A 121 9.77 -2.97 5.29
C VAL A 121 10.34 -1.91 4.36
N LYS A 122 11.30 -1.12 4.85
CA LYS A 122 12.00 -0.10 4.06
C LYS A 122 13.46 -0.49 3.94
N ASN A 123 13.95 -0.54 2.70
CA ASN A 123 15.36 -0.77 2.41
C ASN A 123 15.95 0.43 1.71
N GLU A 124 17.11 0.85 2.18
CA GLU A 124 17.91 1.91 1.59
C GLU A 124 19.32 1.37 1.34
N SER A 125 19.83 1.53 0.12
CA SER A 125 21.19 1.15 -0.25
C SER A 125 21.73 2.15 -1.27
N ALA A 126 22.65 3.01 -0.83
CA ALA A 126 23.12 4.14 -1.64
C ALA A 126 21.96 5.01 -2.17
N ALA A 127 21.71 5.00 -3.48
CA ALA A 127 20.59 5.71 -4.10
C ALA A 127 19.32 4.86 -4.25
N LEU A 128 19.40 3.56 -3.94
CA LEU A 128 18.30 2.62 -4.11
C LEU A 128 17.42 2.63 -2.86
N THR A 129 16.12 2.76 -3.09
CA THR A 129 15.09 2.67 -2.07
C THR A 129 14.05 1.65 -2.50
N SER A 130 13.61 0.83 -1.55
CA SER A 130 12.42 -0.01 -1.74
C SER A 130 11.56 0.02 -0.49
N ASN A 131 10.25 -0.06 -0.72
CA ASN A 131 9.24 -0.10 0.33
C ASN A 131 8.33 -1.29 0.04
N ALA A 132 8.06 -2.08 1.06
CA ALA A 132 7.04 -3.11 1.04
C ALA A 132 6.08 -2.95 2.22
N GLU A 133 4.79 -3.08 1.96
CA GLU A 133 3.75 -3.05 2.97
C GLU A 133 2.95 -4.35 2.95
N TYR A 134 2.71 -4.90 4.13
CA TYR A 134 1.92 -6.11 4.35
C TYR A 134 0.79 -5.74 5.29
N PHE A 135 -0.45 -6.10 4.95
CA PHE A 135 -1.60 -5.95 5.83
C PHE A 135 -2.21 -7.31 6.13
N PHE A 136 -2.66 -7.46 7.36
CA PHE A 136 -3.17 -8.71 7.90
C PHE A 136 -4.60 -8.54 8.39
N ASP A 137 -5.39 -9.60 8.28
CA ASP A 137 -6.67 -9.67 8.97
C ASP A 137 -6.48 -9.96 10.47
N ASN A 138 -7.59 -10.03 11.21
CA ASN A 138 -7.57 -10.31 12.65
C ASN A 138 -7.12 -11.74 12.99
N GLU A 139 -7.11 -12.64 12.01
CA GLU A 139 -6.63 -14.02 12.15
C GLU A 139 -5.14 -14.16 11.83
N GLY A 140 -4.47 -13.06 11.42
CA GLY A 140 -3.07 -13.04 11.04
C GLY A 140 -2.80 -13.49 9.60
N ASN A 141 -3.84 -13.64 8.76
CA ASN A 141 -3.64 -13.94 7.34
C ASN A 141 -3.30 -12.66 6.57
N LEU A 142 -2.36 -12.76 5.62
CA LEU A 142 -2.09 -11.69 4.67
C LEU A 142 -3.35 -11.43 3.81
N ILE A 143 -3.77 -10.16 3.72
CA ILE A 143 -4.90 -9.72 2.89
C ILE A 143 -4.47 -8.74 1.79
N PHE A 144 -3.38 -8.01 2.00
CA PHE A 144 -2.86 -7.05 1.04
C PHE A 144 -1.35 -6.97 1.12
N TYR A 145 -0.73 -6.82 -0.04
CA TYR A 145 0.68 -6.55 -0.18
C TYR A 145 0.91 -5.45 -1.21
N PHE A 146 1.82 -4.54 -0.91
CA PHE A 146 2.32 -3.54 -1.85
C PHE A 146 3.84 -3.55 -1.84
N GLN A 147 4.46 -3.42 -3.02
CA GLN A 147 5.89 -3.20 -3.15
C GLN A 147 6.18 -2.13 -4.17
N SER A 148 7.08 -1.21 -3.85
CA SER A 148 7.64 -0.25 -4.80
C SER A 148 9.15 -0.13 -4.65
N SER A 149 9.84 0.20 -5.73
CA SER A 149 11.27 0.50 -5.71
C SER A 149 11.62 1.50 -6.80
N ASN A 150 12.59 2.38 -6.54
CA ASN A 150 13.15 3.30 -7.53
C ASN A 150 14.21 2.67 -8.44
N TYR A 151 14.53 1.38 -8.27
CA TYR A 151 15.55 0.67 -9.05
C TYR A 151 15.00 -0.05 -10.28
N SER A 152 13.76 -0.55 -10.20
CA SER A 152 13.15 -1.37 -11.25
C SER A 152 12.00 -0.61 -11.88
N ASP A 153 11.99 -0.50 -13.21
CA ASP A 153 10.88 0.11 -13.96
C ASP A 153 9.54 -0.55 -13.61
N LEU A 154 9.55 -1.87 -13.39
CA LEU A 154 8.36 -2.62 -13.00
C LEU A 154 7.86 -2.24 -11.59
N LEU A 155 8.78 -2.00 -10.66
CA LEU A 155 8.44 -1.64 -9.27
C LEU A 155 8.32 -0.13 -9.06
N SER A 156 8.66 0.69 -10.07
CA SER A 156 8.59 2.15 -9.98
C SER A 156 7.18 2.66 -9.72
N LYS A 157 6.17 2.00 -10.31
CA LYS A 157 4.74 2.23 -10.06
C LYS A 157 4.15 1.32 -8.98
N GLY A 158 4.94 0.36 -8.54
CA GLY A 158 4.62 -0.65 -7.56
C GLY A 158 3.74 -1.79 -8.06
N ILE A 159 3.79 -2.88 -7.30
CA ILE A 159 2.96 -4.08 -7.46
C ILE A 159 2.06 -4.19 -6.24
N ILE A 160 0.78 -4.47 -6.47
CA ILE A 160 -0.19 -4.75 -5.41
C ILE A 160 -0.68 -6.19 -5.58
N CYS A 161 -0.72 -6.95 -4.49
CA CYS A 161 -1.36 -8.26 -4.45
C CYS A 161 -2.50 -8.24 -3.42
N TYR A 162 -3.64 -8.80 -3.79
CA TYR A 162 -4.81 -8.97 -2.93
C TYR A 162 -4.99 -10.44 -2.58
N PHE A 163 -5.35 -10.71 -1.33
CA PHE A 163 -5.51 -12.06 -0.81
C PHE A 163 -6.83 -12.20 -0.03
N ASP A 164 -7.44 -13.38 -0.11
CA ASP A 164 -8.55 -13.79 0.74
C ASP A 164 -8.16 -15.08 1.47
N LYS A 165 -8.09 -15.02 2.81
CA LYS A 165 -7.67 -16.15 3.66
C LYS A 165 -6.36 -16.80 3.19
N GLY A 166 -5.37 -15.95 2.88
CA GLY A 166 -4.05 -16.37 2.40
C GLY A 166 -3.99 -16.89 0.96
N LYS A 167 -5.09 -16.86 0.20
CA LYS A 167 -5.11 -17.21 -1.23
C LYS A 167 -5.14 -15.97 -2.09
N PRO A 168 -4.35 -15.88 -3.17
CA PRO A 168 -4.33 -14.70 -4.00
C PRO A 168 -5.62 -14.61 -4.84
N ILE A 169 -6.23 -13.42 -4.86
CA ILE A 169 -7.48 -13.14 -5.59
C ILE A 169 -7.29 -12.10 -6.69
N GLY A 170 -6.13 -11.46 -6.75
CA GLY A 170 -5.78 -10.55 -7.84
C GLY A 170 -4.45 -9.86 -7.62
N ILE A 171 -3.90 -9.33 -8.71
CA ILE A 171 -2.65 -8.57 -8.73
C ILE A 171 -2.82 -7.32 -9.60
N LYS A 172 -2.29 -6.18 -9.15
CA LYS A 172 -2.19 -4.96 -9.94
C LYS A 172 -0.73 -4.66 -10.21
N VAL A 173 -0.36 -4.57 -11.49
CA VAL A 173 0.99 -4.28 -11.97
C VAL A 173 0.91 -3.14 -12.98
N ASN A 174 1.66 -2.07 -12.79
CA ASN A 174 1.67 -0.91 -13.69
C ASN A 174 0.25 -0.42 -14.04
N ASP A 175 -0.57 -0.18 -13.03
CA ASP A 175 -1.96 0.26 -13.13
C ASP A 175 -2.95 -0.74 -13.74
N THR A 176 -2.50 -1.91 -14.17
CA THR A 176 -3.34 -2.96 -14.77
C THR A 176 -3.67 -4.04 -13.73
N PHE A 177 -4.95 -4.31 -13.52
CA PHE A 177 -5.43 -5.34 -12.61
C PHE A 177 -5.70 -6.66 -13.33
N TYR A 178 -5.28 -7.77 -12.72
CA TYR A 178 -5.48 -9.12 -13.20
C TYR A 178 -6.15 -9.95 -12.09
N GLU A 179 -7.39 -10.37 -12.32
CA GLU A 179 -8.09 -11.33 -11.47
C GLU A 179 -7.51 -12.75 -11.66
N ASN A 180 -7.31 -13.14 -12.92
CA ASN A 180 -6.57 -14.35 -13.28
C ASN A 180 -5.08 -14.04 -13.35
N ILE A 181 -4.36 -14.37 -12.28
CA ILE A 181 -2.93 -14.08 -12.13
C ILE A 181 -2.14 -14.75 -13.26
N PRO A 182 -1.40 -13.98 -14.08
CA PRO A 182 -0.54 -14.54 -15.11
C PRO A 182 0.55 -15.44 -14.50
N SER A 183 0.89 -16.54 -15.16
CA SER A 183 1.86 -17.54 -14.66
C SER A 183 3.22 -16.93 -14.30
N GLY A 184 3.66 -15.89 -15.01
CA GLY A 184 4.90 -15.15 -14.71
C GLY A 184 4.93 -14.48 -13.34
N TYR A 185 3.79 -14.36 -12.65
CA TYR A 185 3.69 -13.80 -11.30
C TYR A 185 3.44 -14.84 -10.21
N SER A 186 3.17 -16.11 -10.54
CA SER A 186 2.87 -17.14 -9.54
C SER A 186 4.03 -17.33 -8.55
N SER A 187 5.27 -17.48 -9.07
CA SER A 187 6.46 -17.60 -8.22
C SER A 187 6.68 -16.37 -7.35
N TYR A 188 6.36 -15.18 -7.85
CA TYR A 188 6.47 -13.94 -7.09
C TYR A 188 5.48 -13.92 -5.91
N ILE A 189 4.22 -14.27 -6.15
CA ILE A 189 3.18 -14.31 -5.10
C ILE A 189 3.50 -15.34 -4.03
N GLU A 190 4.02 -16.51 -4.40
CA GLU A 190 4.47 -17.52 -3.44
C GLU A 190 5.57 -16.98 -2.53
N LYS A 191 6.56 -16.28 -3.10
CA LYS A 191 7.61 -15.64 -2.31
C LYS A 191 7.08 -14.51 -1.43
N VAL A 192 6.07 -13.75 -1.87
CA VAL A 192 5.39 -12.75 -1.02
C VAL A 192 4.75 -13.42 0.20
N LEU A 193 4.03 -14.52 -0.01
CA LEU A 193 3.41 -15.28 1.09
C LEU A 193 4.45 -15.85 2.04
N GLU A 194 5.53 -16.46 1.52
CA GLU A 194 6.63 -16.97 2.34
C GLU A 194 7.28 -15.84 3.16
N LYS A 195 7.61 -14.73 2.52
CA LYS A 195 8.23 -13.56 3.16
C LYS A 195 7.31 -12.96 4.21
N SER A 196 6.00 -12.87 3.97
CA SER A 196 5.03 -12.34 4.93
C SER A 196 5.04 -13.12 6.26
N LYS A 197 5.13 -14.45 6.19
CA LYS A 197 5.23 -15.31 7.39
C LYS A 197 6.55 -15.10 8.11
N LYS A 198 7.67 -15.02 7.37
CA LYS A 198 8.99 -14.75 7.95
C LYS A 198 8.98 -13.41 8.70
N VAL A 199 8.52 -12.33 8.08
CA VAL A 199 8.53 -11.01 8.72
C VAL A 199 7.53 -10.92 9.88
N LEU A 200 6.41 -11.64 9.82
CA LEU A 200 5.46 -11.70 10.93
C LEU A 200 6.08 -12.36 12.17
N ASN A 201 6.80 -13.47 11.98
CA ASN A 201 7.43 -14.22 13.08
C ASN A 201 8.66 -13.51 13.69
N LEU A 202 9.31 -12.60 12.95
CA LEU A 202 10.48 -11.87 13.46
C LEU A 202 10.18 -10.97 14.66
N ASP A 203 8.93 -10.54 14.80
CA ASP A 203 8.49 -9.71 15.92
C ASP A 203 8.40 -10.52 17.23
N ASP A 204 8.19 -11.83 17.13
CA ASP A 204 8.01 -12.72 18.28
C ASP A 204 9.33 -13.27 18.84
N GLU A 205 10.39 -13.36 18.02
CA GLU A 205 11.59 -14.10 18.39
C GLU A 205 12.63 -13.32 19.23
N ASN A 206 12.51 -11.99 19.41
CA ASN A 206 13.47 -11.21 20.19
C ASN A 206 14.95 -11.50 19.81
N THR A 207 15.21 -11.78 18.52
CA THR A 207 16.47 -12.37 18.05
C THR A 207 17.47 -11.30 17.63
N GLY A 208 18.54 -11.20 18.41
CA GLY A 208 19.65 -10.28 18.22
C GLY A 208 20.51 -10.45 16.96
N PHE A 209 20.21 -11.35 16.01
CA PHE A 209 20.94 -11.44 14.74
C PHE A 209 20.07 -12.04 13.64
N TYR A 210 19.60 -11.21 12.71
CA TYR A 210 18.87 -11.63 11.51
C TYR A 210 19.81 -11.81 10.30
N ASN A 211 19.58 -12.86 9.50
CA ASN A 211 20.10 -13.02 8.14
C ASN A 211 18.99 -12.57 7.17
N SER A 212 19.02 -11.31 6.77
CA SER A 212 18.20 -10.72 5.71
C SER A 212 18.58 -11.24 4.32
N ASP A 213 18.20 -12.48 4.01
CA ASP A 213 18.10 -12.99 2.63
C ASP A 213 16.85 -12.41 1.92
N LEU A 214 16.38 -11.24 2.33
CA LEU A 214 15.13 -10.61 1.88
C LEU A 214 15.28 -9.86 0.53
N ILE A 215 16.42 -10.02 -0.14
CA ILE A 215 16.82 -9.21 -1.29
C ILE A 215 16.01 -9.60 -2.54
N GLU A 216 15.27 -8.61 -3.03
CA GLU A 216 14.62 -8.52 -4.34
C GLU A 216 13.71 -9.68 -4.75
N LEU A 217 12.43 -9.55 -4.35
CA LEU A 217 11.34 -10.13 -5.12
C LEU A 217 11.21 -9.32 -6.42
N ILE A 218 12.02 -9.63 -7.42
CA ILE A 218 11.76 -9.19 -8.79
C ILE A 218 11.18 -10.40 -9.52
N PRO A 219 9.96 -10.32 -10.09
CA PRO A 219 9.45 -11.40 -10.93
C PRO A 219 10.43 -11.62 -12.09
N ASP A 220 10.86 -12.87 -12.27
CA ASP A 220 11.72 -13.22 -13.39
C ASP A 220 10.88 -13.11 -14.68
N THR A 221 11.05 -12.02 -15.39
CA THR A 221 10.31 -11.73 -16.63
C THR A 221 11.03 -12.24 -17.87
N ARG A 222 12.11 -13.03 -17.70
CA ARG A 222 12.96 -13.51 -18.80
C ARG A 222 12.42 -14.68 -19.62
N ASP A 223 11.20 -15.14 -19.36
CA ASP A 223 10.53 -16.09 -20.25
C ASP A 223 9.69 -15.37 -21.32
N LYS A 224 10.36 -14.62 -22.21
CA LYS A 224 9.91 -14.30 -23.58
C LYS A 224 11.08 -14.04 -24.51
#